data_AF-Q2JDM2-F1
#
_entry.id   AF-Q2JDM2-F1
#
_cell.length_a   1.000
_cell.length_b   1.000
_cell.length_c   1.000
_cell.angle_alpha   90.00
_cell.angle_beta   90.00
_cell.angle_gamma   90.00
#
_symmetry.space_group_name_H-M   'P 1'
#
loop_
_entity.id
_entity.type
_entity.pdbx_description
1 polymer ?
#
loop_
_entity_poly.entity_id
_entity_poly.type
_entity_poly.pdbx_seq_one_letter_code
_entity_poly.pdbx_strand_id
1 'polypeptide(L)'
;MTAPVRAAVLQLGCPDEENAADRVRRVLGEIRQTQADLVVLPELWVTGYFHFDRYEAEAEALTGPTVTALREAARERGCHLVAGSIVERSADGRLFNTTVLIGPDGMIRHAYRKVHLFGYGSAEARLLTPGATVGTVPTELGIVGLATCYDLRFPELFRLLAEGGAEIVVVVSAWPLARLDHWRVLTRTRAIENQVYLVACNAAGRQAGREMAGASVVVDPWGEVLAEAGPRPTTVRAELDPSRPAAVRAEFPVLTHRRLGVDHQNRLDPAHLLDLAGRGKAFLDFWRERHLCSLTTVRPDGSPHVVAVGATLDPAAGIARVITSARSRKARLIAAGPAHGTPVGLCQIDGRRWSTLEGLAVLRDDPASVADAEFRYAQRYRAPRANPRRVVVEVRITRVLGSV
;
A
#
# COMPACT_ATOMS: atom_id res chain seq x y z
N MET A 1 28.87 -8.40 -3.79
CA MET A 1 29.04 -9.72 -4.45
C MET A 1 29.41 -9.47 -5.90
N THR A 2 30.25 -10.30 -6.49
CA THR A 2 30.76 -10.09 -7.86
C THR A 2 30.19 -11.07 -8.89
N ALA A 3 29.59 -12.18 -8.47
CA ALA A 3 28.96 -13.14 -9.38
C ALA A 3 27.47 -12.82 -9.59
N PRO A 4 26.93 -13.00 -10.80
CA PRO A 4 25.49 -12.91 -11.06
C PRO A 4 24.70 -13.92 -10.22
N VAL A 5 23.53 -13.51 -9.72
CA VAL A 5 22.56 -14.38 -9.06
C VAL A 5 21.83 -15.19 -10.12
N ARG A 6 21.86 -16.52 -10.03
CA ARG A 6 21.12 -17.39 -10.95
C ARG A 6 19.71 -17.60 -10.41
N ALA A 7 18.70 -17.16 -11.15
CA ALA A 7 17.30 -17.40 -10.82
C ALA A 7 16.72 -18.55 -11.65
N ALA A 8 15.91 -19.39 -11.00
CA ALA A 8 15.03 -20.38 -11.62
C ALA A 8 13.58 -20.12 -11.19
N VAL A 9 12.74 -19.76 -12.15
CA VAL A 9 11.32 -19.46 -11.95
C VAL A 9 10.51 -20.63 -12.49
N LEU A 10 9.91 -21.40 -11.58
CA LEU A 10 9.20 -22.63 -11.91
C LEU A 10 7.76 -22.28 -12.26
N GLN A 11 7.50 -22.16 -13.56
CA GLN A 11 6.16 -21.98 -14.09
C GLN A 11 5.43 -23.31 -14.05
N LEU A 12 4.63 -23.51 -13.01
CA LEU A 12 3.98 -24.80 -12.74
C LEU A 12 2.53 -24.84 -13.23
N GLY A 13 2.12 -26.02 -13.68
CA GLY A 13 0.70 -26.37 -13.78
C GLY A 13 0.14 -26.86 -12.44
N CYS A 14 -1.16 -26.65 -12.24
CA CYS A 14 -1.93 -27.21 -11.13
C CYS A 14 -3.17 -27.93 -11.72
N PRO A 15 -2.99 -29.06 -12.43
CA PRO A 15 -4.08 -29.76 -13.10
C PRO A 15 -5.09 -30.30 -12.08
N ASP A 16 -6.36 -30.29 -12.44
CA ASP A 16 -7.49 -30.61 -11.54
C ASP A 16 -7.46 -32.07 -11.07
N GLU A 17 -6.87 -32.97 -11.86
CA GLU A 17 -6.74 -34.41 -11.59
C GLU A 17 -5.62 -34.74 -10.59
N GLU A 18 -4.71 -33.79 -10.32
CA GLU A 18 -3.62 -33.96 -9.36
C GLU A 18 -4.08 -33.43 -7.98
N ASN A 19 -3.92 -34.23 -6.93
CA ASN A 19 -4.18 -33.78 -5.57
C ASN A 19 -2.99 -32.98 -5.00
N ALA A 20 -3.24 -32.24 -3.92
CA ALA A 20 -2.22 -31.39 -3.28
C ALA A 20 -0.96 -32.15 -2.85
N ALA A 21 -1.08 -33.36 -2.31
CA ALA A 21 0.06 -34.13 -1.83
C ALA A 21 0.97 -34.63 -2.96
N ASP A 22 0.38 -35.12 -4.05
CA ASP A 22 1.12 -35.51 -5.26
C ASP A 22 1.81 -34.30 -5.89
N ARG A 23 1.13 -33.17 -5.92
CA ARG A 23 1.69 -31.91 -6.42
C ARG A 23 2.89 -31.46 -5.62
N VAL A 24 2.78 -31.48 -4.29
CA VAL A 24 3.90 -31.16 -3.39
C VAL A 24 5.09 -32.10 -3.66
N ARG A 25 4.86 -33.41 -3.76
CA ARG A 25 5.93 -34.38 -4.08
C ARG A 25 6.63 -34.07 -5.40
N ARG A 26 5.86 -33.82 -6.47
CA ARG A 26 6.39 -33.49 -7.79
C ARG A 26 7.24 -32.22 -7.74
N VAL A 27 6.71 -31.15 -7.15
CA VAL A 27 7.38 -29.85 -7.10
C VAL A 27 8.64 -29.88 -6.24
N LEU A 28 8.63 -30.62 -5.11
CA LEU A 28 9.87 -30.87 -4.35
C LEU A 28 10.93 -31.59 -5.17
N GLY A 29 10.52 -32.54 -6.03
CA GLY A 29 11.40 -33.16 -7.01
C GLY A 29 12.00 -32.14 -7.97
N GLU A 30 11.18 -31.26 -8.54
CA GLU A 30 11.63 -30.20 -9.46
C GLU A 30 12.61 -29.22 -8.79
N ILE A 31 12.33 -28.78 -7.56
CA ILE A 31 13.21 -27.88 -6.79
C ILE A 31 14.58 -28.52 -6.59
N ARG A 32 14.64 -29.80 -6.20
CA ARG A 32 15.90 -30.53 -5.98
C ARG A 32 16.76 -30.67 -7.23
N GLN A 33 16.15 -30.63 -8.43
CA GLN A 33 16.85 -30.67 -9.71
C GLN A 33 17.32 -29.29 -10.19
N THR A 34 16.95 -28.19 -9.52
CA THR A 34 17.41 -26.86 -9.91
C THR A 34 18.90 -26.69 -9.66
N GLN A 35 19.54 -25.73 -10.33
CA GLN A 35 20.87 -25.24 -9.96
C GLN A 35 20.86 -23.72 -10.00
N ALA A 36 20.24 -23.12 -8.99
CA ALA A 36 19.97 -21.70 -8.90
C ALA A 36 20.16 -21.21 -7.47
N ASP A 37 20.52 -19.93 -7.34
CA ASP A 37 20.68 -19.25 -6.07
C ASP A 37 19.33 -18.73 -5.55
N LEU A 38 18.43 -18.38 -6.49
CA LEU A 38 17.03 -18.04 -6.24
C LEU A 38 16.09 -18.99 -6.99
N VAL A 39 15.17 -19.64 -6.27
CA VAL A 39 14.10 -20.48 -6.84
C VAL A 39 12.74 -19.85 -6.50
N VAL A 40 11.84 -19.76 -7.47
CA VAL A 40 10.52 -19.13 -7.29
C VAL A 40 9.39 -20.07 -7.76
N LEU A 41 8.38 -20.27 -6.93
CA LEU A 41 7.14 -21.00 -7.26
C LEU A 41 5.95 -20.02 -7.45
N PRO A 42 4.84 -20.43 -8.10
CA PRO A 42 3.71 -19.55 -8.37
C PRO A 42 2.74 -19.41 -7.18
N GLU A 43 1.75 -18.53 -7.30
CA GLU A 43 0.71 -18.31 -6.27
C GLU A 43 -0.16 -19.55 -6.09
N LEU A 44 -0.45 -19.89 -4.83
CA LEU A 44 -1.36 -20.95 -4.40
C LEU A 44 -1.19 -22.25 -5.21
N TRP A 45 0.06 -22.60 -5.54
CA TRP A 45 0.37 -23.70 -6.44
C TRP A 45 -0.02 -25.06 -5.85
N VAL A 46 -0.14 -25.17 -4.52
CA VAL A 46 -0.54 -26.39 -3.81
C VAL A 46 -2.03 -26.67 -4.00
N THR A 47 -2.89 -25.67 -3.81
CA THR A 47 -4.36 -25.81 -3.86
C THR A 47 -4.95 -25.48 -5.23
N GLY A 48 -4.30 -24.57 -5.95
CA GLY A 48 -4.79 -23.92 -7.16
C GLY A 48 -5.72 -22.74 -6.83
N TYR A 49 -5.45 -21.58 -7.42
CA TYR A 49 -6.11 -20.32 -7.07
C TYR A 49 -7.63 -20.34 -7.28
N PHE A 50 -8.12 -21.06 -8.28
CA PHE A 50 -9.56 -21.09 -8.60
C PHE A 50 -10.34 -22.17 -7.84
N HIS A 51 -9.70 -22.99 -6.99
CA HIS A 51 -10.33 -24.01 -6.15
C HIS A 51 -10.74 -23.47 -4.77
N PHE A 52 -11.59 -22.44 -4.77
CA PHE A 52 -12.04 -21.74 -3.56
C PHE A 52 -12.72 -22.66 -2.53
N ASP A 53 -13.35 -23.75 -2.98
CA ASP A 53 -13.98 -24.79 -2.16
C ASP A 53 -12.97 -25.59 -1.34
N ARG A 54 -11.70 -25.65 -1.76
CA ARG A 54 -10.63 -26.40 -1.09
C ARG A 54 -9.87 -25.59 -0.05
N TYR A 55 -9.98 -24.26 -0.08
CA TYR A 55 -9.15 -23.35 0.73
C TYR A 55 -9.20 -23.68 2.22
N GLU A 56 -10.40 -23.91 2.77
CA GLU A 56 -10.55 -24.24 4.20
C GLU A 56 -9.89 -25.58 4.55
N ALA A 57 -10.13 -26.61 3.73
CA ALA A 57 -9.64 -27.97 3.98
C ALA A 57 -8.13 -28.11 3.79
N GLU A 58 -7.55 -27.34 2.87
CA GLU A 58 -6.12 -27.40 2.52
C GLU A 58 -5.30 -26.28 3.19
N ALA A 59 -5.90 -25.43 4.01
CA ALA A 59 -5.17 -24.38 4.70
C ALA A 59 -4.20 -24.96 5.75
N GLU A 60 -2.96 -24.48 5.72
CA GLU A 60 -1.90 -24.91 6.62
C GLU A 60 -1.34 -23.73 7.43
N ALA A 61 -0.89 -23.97 8.66
CA ALA A 61 -0.01 -23.01 9.32
C ALA A 61 1.34 -22.96 8.60
N LEU A 62 2.15 -21.90 8.84
CA LEU A 62 3.51 -21.84 8.29
C LEU A 62 4.46 -22.92 8.86
N THR A 63 4.08 -23.60 9.94
CA THR A 63 4.75 -24.79 10.48
C THR A 63 4.15 -26.09 9.94
N GLY A 64 3.25 -26.00 8.97
CA GLY A 64 2.58 -27.14 8.34
C GLY A 64 3.51 -28.00 7.49
N PRO A 65 3.02 -29.17 7.04
CA PRO A 65 3.82 -30.14 6.29
C PRO A 65 4.40 -29.56 5.01
N THR A 66 3.66 -28.73 4.28
CA THR A 66 4.11 -28.20 2.98
C THR A 66 5.28 -27.24 3.15
N VAL A 67 5.16 -26.25 4.05
CA VAL A 67 6.26 -25.30 4.31
C VAL A 67 7.45 -26.02 4.94
N THR A 68 7.22 -27.01 5.80
CA THR A 68 8.30 -27.82 6.39
C THR A 68 9.11 -28.56 5.33
N ALA A 69 8.46 -29.24 4.38
CA ALA A 69 9.15 -29.94 3.30
C ALA A 69 9.90 -28.98 2.36
N LEU A 70 9.33 -27.80 2.08
CA LEU A 70 10.00 -26.76 1.29
C LEU A 70 11.24 -26.19 1.99
N ARG A 71 11.20 -26.06 3.32
CA ARG A 71 12.36 -25.63 4.13
C ARG A 71 13.50 -26.64 4.04
N GLU A 72 13.19 -27.92 4.09
CA GLU A 72 14.17 -29.00 3.91
C GLU A 72 14.77 -28.96 2.51
N ALA A 73 13.94 -28.84 1.46
CA ALA A 73 14.41 -28.76 0.08
C ALA A 73 15.31 -27.53 -0.18
N ALA A 74 14.96 -26.36 0.37
CA ALA A 74 15.79 -25.16 0.28
C ALA A 74 17.15 -25.35 0.95
N ARG A 75 17.18 -26.00 2.14
CA ARG A 75 18.40 -26.31 2.88
C ARG A 75 19.27 -27.34 2.16
N GLU A 76 18.68 -28.44 1.69
CA GLU A 76 19.37 -29.46 0.88
C GLU A 76 20.03 -28.84 -0.35
N ARG A 77 19.33 -27.87 -0.98
CA ARG A 77 19.81 -27.23 -2.18
C ARG A 77 20.77 -26.07 -1.93
N GLY A 78 20.76 -25.50 -0.72
CA GLY A 78 21.51 -24.30 -0.39
C GLY A 78 21.07 -23.08 -1.20
N CYS A 79 19.77 -22.92 -1.46
CA CYS A 79 19.23 -21.80 -2.23
C CYS A 79 18.21 -20.96 -1.44
N HIS A 80 17.99 -19.72 -1.89
CA HIS A 80 16.81 -18.97 -1.49
C HIS A 80 15.59 -19.46 -2.26
N LEU A 81 14.54 -19.82 -1.55
CA LEU A 81 13.29 -20.30 -2.14
C LEU A 81 12.15 -19.33 -1.80
N VAL A 82 11.64 -18.64 -2.81
CA VAL A 82 10.31 -18.03 -2.73
C VAL A 82 9.31 -19.14 -3.04
N ALA A 83 8.73 -19.70 -1.98
CA ALA A 83 7.93 -20.93 -2.01
C ALA A 83 6.53 -20.75 -2.63
N GLY A 84 6.37 -19.79 -3.53
CA GLY A 84 5.06 -19.37 -4.02
C GLY A 84 4.25 -18.82 -2.88
N SER A 85 2.94 -18.97 -2.97
CA SER A 85 2.06 -18.74 -1.82
C SER A 85 1.23 -19.98 -1.47
N ILE A 86 0.77 -20.02 -0.22
CA ILE A 86 -0.16 -21.02 0.31
C ILE A 86 -1.38 -20.35 0.92
N VAL A 87 -2.45 -21.14 1.13
CA VAL A 87 -3.54 -20.73 2.01
C VAL A 87 -3.06 -20.93 3.45
N GLU A 88 -2.61 -19.85 4.09
CA GLU A 88 -2.14 -19.87 5.47
C GLU A 88 -3.33 -19.84 6.43
N ARG A 89 -3.37 -20.76 7.39
CA ARG A 89 -4.22 -20.66 8.58
C ARG A 89 -3.44 -20.06 9.74
N SER A 90 -3.84 -18.88 10.20
CA SER A 90 -3.26 -18.24 11.38
C SER A 90 -3.72 -18.91 12.68
N ALA A 91 -3.04 -18.60 13.79
CA ALA A 91 -3.36 -19.12 15.11
C ALA A 91 -4.79 -18.79 15.59
N ASP A 92 -5.37 -17.69 15.12
CA ASP A 92 -6.76 -17.29 15.39
C ASP A 92 -7.77 -17.85 14.37
N GLY A 93 -7.34 -18.77 13.50
CA GLY A 93 -8.19 -19.50 12.56
C GLY A 93 -8.48 -18.77 11.24
N ARG A 94 -8.02 -17.52 11.07
CA ARG A 94 -8.20 -16.77 9.81
C ARG A 94 -7.34 -17.33 8.69
N LEU A 95 -7.83 -17.20 7.46
CA LEU A 95 -7.13 -17.63 6.26
C LEU A 95 -6.48 -16.45 5.54
N PHE A 96 -5.27 -16.65 5.01
CA PHE A 96 -4.51 -15.66 4.24
C PHE A 96 -3.91 -16.30 2.99
N ASN A 97 -3.66 -15.50 1.95
CA ASN A 97 -2.80 -15.89 0.82
C ASN A 97 -1.37 -15.42 1.15
N THR A 98 -0.49 -16.35 1.52
CA THR A 98 0.81 -16.01 2.12
C THR A 98 1.96 -16.52 1.29
N THR A 99 2.79 -15.59 0.79
CA THR A 99 4.05 -15.87 0.09
C THR A 99 5.18 -15.99 1.10
N VAL A 100 5.99 -17.05 0.98
CA VAL A 100 7.06 -17.34 1.95
C VAL A 100 8.42 -17.34 1.25
N LEU A 101 9.36 -16.56 1.78
CA LEU A 101 10.77 -16.61 1.41
C LEU A 101 11.55 -17.40 2.46
N ILE A 102 12.18 -18.48 2.02
CA ILE A 102 13.01 -19.39 2.80
C ILE A 102 14.46 -19.18 2.40
N GLY A 103 15.37 -19.10 3.38
CA GLY A 103 16.80 -18.99 3.17
C GLY A 103 17.49 -20.34 2.93
N PRO A 104 18.78 -20.32 2.54
CA PRO A 104 19.56 -21.54 2.27
C PRO A 104 19.83 -22.39 3.52
N ASP A 105 19.57 -21.87 4.73
CA ASP A 105 19.61 -22.61 5.99
C ASP A 105 18.27 -23.28 6.34
N GLY A 106 17.25 -23.10 5.49
CA GLY A 106 15.88 -23.59 5.71
C GLY A 106 15.08 -22.73 6.70
N MET A 107 15.53 -21.54 7.10
CA MET A 107 14.74 -20.63 7.93
C MET A 107 13.84 -19.74 7.06
N ILE A 108 12.64 -19.43 7.56
CA ILE A 108 11.77 -18.43 6.94
C ILE A 108 12.40 -17.05 7.17
N ARG A 109 12.80 -16.38 6.09
CA ARG A 109 13.35 -15.02 6.12
C ARG A 109 12.25 -13.97 6.09
N HIS A 110 11.18 -14.24 5.35
CA HIS A 110 10.04 -13.34 5.25
C HIS A 110 8.76 -14.12 4.90
N ALA A 111 7.63 -13.65 5.42
CA ALA A 111 6.31 -14.12 5.05
C ALA A 111 5.44 -12.91 4.75
N TYR A 112 4.91 -12.86 3.53
CA TYR A 112 4.10 -11.76 3.02
C TYR A 112 2.67 -12.24 2.81
N ARG A 113 1.74 -11.71 3.61
CA ARG A 113 0.30 -11.90 3.42
C ARG A 113 -0.19 -10.90 2.38
N LYS A 114 -0.79 -11.40 1.29
CA LYS A 114 -1.32 -10.59 0.18
C LYS A 114 -2.22 -9.47 0.70
N VAL A 115 -1.84 -8.23 0.40
CA VAL A 115 -2.57 -7.04 0.89
C VAL A 115 -3.81 -6.80 0.05
N HIS A 116 -3.69 -6.89 -1.28
CA HIS A 116 -4.81 -6.64 -2.19
C HIS A 116 -5.47 -7.94 -2.62
N LEU A 117 -6.59 -8.30 -1.98
CA LEU A 117 -7.39 -9.44 -2.39
C LEU A 117 -8.20 -9.13 -3.65
N PHE A 118 -8.31 -10.10 -4.56
CA PHE A 118 -9.06 -9.96 -5.80
C PHE A 118 -10.55 -10.21 -5.55
N GLY A 119 -11.36 -9.14 -5.62
CA GLY A 119 -12.82 -9.22 -5.42
C GLY A 119 -13.66 -9.32 -6.70
N TYR A 120 -13.09 -9.11 -7.89
CA TYR A 120 -13.87 -9.05 -9.13
C TYR A 120 -14.21 -10.45 -9.66
N GLY A 121 -15.43 -10.92 -9.39
CA GLY A 121 -15.88 -12.24 -9.83
C GLY A 121 -15.07 -13.40 -9.21
N SER A 122 -14.50 -13.18 -8.03
CA SER A 122 -13.69 -14.14 -7.30
C SER A 122 -14.15 -14.22 -5.84
N ALA A 123 -14.06 -15.41 -5.24
CA ALA A 123 -14.38 -15.60 -3.84
C ALA A 123 -13.20 -15.27 -2.90
N GLU A 124 -12.02 -14.89 -3.41
CA GLU A 124 -10.82 -14.64 -2.59
C GLU A 124 -11.10 -13.61 -1.50
N ALA A 125 -11.64 -12.43 -1.84
CA ALA A 125 -11.93 -11.38 -0.88
C ALA A 125 -13.02 -11.73 0.16
N ARG A 126 -13.80 -12.79 -0.08
CA ARG A 126 -14.80 -13.30 0.87
C ARG A 126 -14.20 -14.36 1.80
N LEU A 127 -13.25 -15.15 1.32
CA LEU A 127 -12.70 -16.32 2.02
C LEU A 127 -11.42 -15.99 2.79
N LEU A 128 -10.62 -15.06 2.29
CA LEU A 128 -9.32 -14.71 2.84
C LEU A 128 -9.35 -13.35 3.53
N THR A 129 -8.42 -13.18 4.46
CA THR A 129 -8.16 -11.94 5.18
C THR A 129 -7.01 -11.19 4.49
N PRO A 130 -7.12 -9.88 4.25
CA PRO A 130 -6.01 -9.12 3.67
C PRO A 130 -4.85 -9.00 4.65
N GLY A 131 -3.62 -9.02 4.12
CA GLY A 131 -2.44 -8.60 4.84
C GLY A 131 -2.49 -7.11 5.19
N ALA A 132 -1.68 -6.70 6.17
CA ALA A 132 -1.61 -5.32 6.65
C ALA A 132 -0.21 -4.70 6.53
N THR A 133 0.77 -5.47 6.03
CA THR A 133 2.17 -5.06 6.01
C THR A 133 2.80 -5.35 4.65
N VAL A 134 3.67 -4.45 4.23
CA VAL A 134 4.56 -4.59 3.07
C VAL A 134 5.97 -4.33 3.60
N GLY A 135 6.95 -5.13 3.17
CA GLY A 135 8.31 -5.00 3.66
C GLY A 135 9.32 -5.68 2.76
N THR A 136 10.58 -5.38 3.03
CA THR A 136 11.74 -5.99 2.37
C THR A 136 12.58 -6.74 3.39
N VAL A 137 13.38 -7.69 2.92
CA VAL A 137 14.33 -8.43 3.76
C VAL A 137 15.71 -8.43 3.09
N PRO A 138 16.78 -8.09 3.82
CA PRO A 138 18.13 -8.24 3.32
C PRO A 138 18.48 -9.73 3.22
N THR A 139 19.11 -10.11 2.12
CA THR A 139 19.59 -11.47 1.88
C THR A 139 20.97 -11.45 1.26
N GLU A 140 21.58 -12.61 1.15
CA GLU A 140 22.79 -12.86 0.38
C GLU A 140 22.55 -12.69 -1.13
N LEU A 141 21.36 -12.34 -1.61
CA LEU A 141 21.09 -12.01 -3.02
C LEU A 141 20.92 -10.50 -3.25
N GLY A 142 20.89 -9.70 -2.18
CA GLY A 142 20.43 -8.32 -2.19
C GLY A 142 19.16 -8.14 -1.34
N ILE A 143 18.58 -6.94 -1.39
CA ILE A 143 17.35 -6.64 -0.64
C ILE A 143 16.14 -7.12 -1.45
N VAL A 144 15.39 -8.08 -0.90
CA VAL A 144 14.26 -8.72 -1.58
C VAL A 144 12.93 -8.20 -1.06
N GLY A 145 12.04 -7.80 -1.97
CA GLY A 145 10.63 -7.53 -1.72
C GLY A 145 9.73 -8.62 -2.29
N LEU A 146 8.57 -8.86 -1.66
CA LEU A 146 7.57 -9.82 -2.11
C LEU A 146 6.26 -9.12 -2.47
N ALA A 147 5.59 -9.60 -3.52
CA ALA A 147 4.23 -9.22 -3.89
C ALA A 147 3.48 -10.42 -4.46
N THR A 148 2.15 -10.39 -4.42
CA THR A 148 1.32 -11.51 -4.86
C THR A 148 0.27 -11.05 -5.86
N CYS A 149 0.41 -11.49 -7.11
CA CYS A 149 -0.61 -11.43 -8.16
C CYS A 149 -1.28 -10.06 -8.32
N TYR A 150 -2.49 -9.89 -7.76
CA TYR A 150 -3.31 -8.68 -7.87
C TYR A 150 -2.59 -7.42 -7.37
N ASP A 151 -1.62 -7.57 -6.46
CA ASP A 151 -0.73 -6.49 -6.03
C ASP A 151 -0.06 -5.77 -7.19
N LEU A 152 0.23 -6.45 -8.33
CA LEU A 152 0.78 -5.84 -9.55
C LEU A 152 -0.01 -4.62 -10.03
N ARG A 153 -1.30 -4.52 -9.72
CA ARG A 153 -2.14 -3.39 -10.13
C ARG A 153 -1.90 -2.12 -9.32
N PHE A 154 -1.28 -2.21 -8.15
CA PHE A 154 -1.16 -1.13 -7.18
C PHE A 154 0.30 -0.63 -7.15
N PRO A 155 0.65 0.41 -7.91
CA PRO A 155 2.03 0.91 -7.96
C PRO A 155 2.55 1.32 -6.57
N GLU A 156 1.67 1.78 -5.68
CA GLU A 156 2.00 2.22 -4.32
C GLU A 156 2.72 1.14 -3.52
N LEU A 157 2.31 -0.13 -3.66
CA LEU A 157 2.95 -1.25 -3.00
C LEU A 157 4.42 -1.40 -3.42
N PHE A 158 4.69 -1.29 -4.72
CA PHE A 158 6.05 -1.40 -5.25
C PHE A 158 6.89 -0.17 -4.90
N ARG A 159 6.25 0.99 -4.73
CA ARG A 159 6.93 2.20 -4.22
C ARG A 159 7.41 2.00 -2.78
N LEU A 160 6.58 1.41 -1.92
CA LEU A 160 6.99 1.06 -0.55
C LEU A 160 8.15 0.06 -0.55
N LEU A 161 8.15 -0.94 -1.44
CA LEU A 161 9.27 -1.88 -1.57
C LEU A 161 10.56 -1.18 -2.04
N ALA A 162 10.47 -0.30 -3.03
CA ALA A 162 11.62 0.48 -3.53
C ALA A 162 12.18 1.43 -2.46
N GLU A 163 11.31 2.08 -1.68
CA GLU A 163 11.70 2.89 -0.53
C GLU A 163 12.34 2.06 0.59
N GLY A 164 11.87 0.82 0.77
CA GLY A 164 12.51 -0.20 1.60
C GLY A 164 13.83 -0.74 1.04
N GLY A 165 14.37 -0.14 -0.03
CA GLY A 165 15.66 -0.48 -0.61
C GLY A 165 15.65 -1.72 -1.51
N ALA A 166 14.48 -2.26 -1.89
CA ALA A 166 14.42 -3.45 -2.73
C ALA A 166 15.30 -3.32 -3.98
N GLU A 167 16.08 -4.35 -4.25
CA GLU A 167 16.89 -4.53 -5.46
C GLU A 167 16.26 -5.60 -6.36
N ILE A 168 15.61 -6.58 -5.73
CA ILE A 168 14.85 -7.65 -6.39
C ILE A 168 13.44 -7.64 -5.80
N VAL A 169 12.42 -7.61 -6.67
CA VAL A 169 11.03 -7.81 -6.28
C VAL A 169 10.52 -9.09 -6.93
N VAL A 170 10.07 -10.03 -6.09
CA VAL A 170 9.51 -11.29 -6.55
C VAL A 170 7.99 -11.22 -6.51
N VAL A 171 7.37 -11.51 -7.65
CA VAL A 171 5.91 -11.56 -7.79
C VAL A 171 5.49 -13.00 -8.06
N VAL A 172 4.67 -13.58 -7.18
CA VAL A 172 4.09 -14.91 -7.40
C VAL A 172 2.63 -14.76 -7.81
N SER A 173 2.17 -15.52 -8.80
CA SER A 173 0.84 -15.31 -9.39
C SER A 173 0.18 -16.55 -9.98
N ALA A 174 -1.15 -16.50 -10.00
CA ALA A 174 -2.06 -17.31 -10.80
C ALA A 174 -2.87 -16.35 -11.70
N TRP A 175 -2.18 -15.66 -12.60
CA TRP A 175 -2.76 -14.69 -13.54
C TRP A 175 -3.37 -15.40 -14.74
N PRO A 176 -4.65 -15.15 -15.09
CA PRO A 176 -5.33 -15.84 -16.18
C PRO A 176 -4.94 -15.30 -17.56
N LEU A 177 -5.01 -16.17 -18.57
CA LEU A 177 -4.69 -15.87 -19.98
C LEU A 177 -5.47 -14.67 -20.52
N ALA A 178 -6.73 -14.52 -20.11
CA ALA A 178 -7.61 -13.40 -20.50
C ALA A 178 -7.06 -12.01 -20.15
N ARG A 179 -6.00 -11.92 -19.32
CA ARG A 179 -5.37 -10.66 -18.93
C ARG A 179 -3.85 -10.68 -19.18
N LEU A 180 -3.35 -11.50 -20.11
CA LEU A 180 -1.93 -11.63 -20.42
C LEU A 180 -1.28 -10.27 -20.78
N ASP A 181 -1.96 -9.42 -21.55
CA ASP A 181 -1.38 -8.12 -21.91
C ASP A 181 -1.18 -7.21 -20.69
N HIS A 182 -2.11 -7.24 -19.73
CA HIS A 182 -1.93 -6.53 -18.47
C HIS A 182 -0.73 -7.09 -17.69
N TRP A 183 -0.53 -8.41 -17.67
CA TRP A 183 0.61 -9.04 -17.02
C TRP A 183 1.94 -8.54 -17.59
N ARG A 184 2.08 -8.53 -18.92
CA ARG A 184 3.28 -8.06 -19.62
C ARG A 184 3.58 -6.58 -19.38
N VAL A 185 2.54 -5.74 -19.44
CA VAL A 185 2.70 -4.30 -19.21
C VAL A 185 3.06 -4.02 -17.75
N LEU A 186 2.34 -4.60 -16.80
CA LEU A 186 2.52 -4.29 -15.38
C LEU A 186 3.87 -4.79 -14.87
N THR A 187 4.29 -6.01 -15.20
CA THR A 187 5.60 -6.54 -14.78
C THR A 187 6.74 -5.65 -15.24
N ARG A 188 6.80 -5.31 -16.53
CA ARG A 188 7.79 -4.37 -17.06
C ARG A 188 7.72 -2.98 -16.41
N THR A 189 6.50 -2.45 -16.26
CA THR A 189 6.31 -1.13 -15.64
C THR A 189 6.86 -1.10 -14.22
N ARG A 190 6.56 -2.12 -13.40
CA ARG A 190 7.03 -2.19 -12.01
C ARG A 190 8.55 -2.29 -11.91
N ALA A 191 9.22 -2.98 -12.84
CA ALA A 191 10.68 -3.02 -12.92
C ALA A 191 11.26 -1.63 -13.23
N ILE A 192 10.79 -1.01 -14.33
CA ILE A 192 11.28 0.28 -14.84
C ILE A 192 11.08 1.38 -13.79
N GLU A 193 9.85 1.52 -13.30
CA GLU A 193 9.48 2.69 -12.53
C GLU A 193 10.14 2.69 -11.15
N ASN A 194 10.49 1.51 -10.62
CA ASN A 194 11.13 1.31 -9.32
C ASN A 194 12.63 1.00 -9.43
N GLN A 195 13.15 0.81 -10.65
CA GLN A 195 14.55 0.45 -10.92
C GLN A 195 15.00 -0.75 -10.07
N VAL A 196 14.26 -1.86 -10.23
CA VAL A 196 14.48 -3.14 -9.55
C VAL A 196 14.49 -4.27 -10.56
N TYR A 197 15.17 -5.38 -10.25
CA TYR A 197 14.85 -6.64 -10.91
C TYR A 197 13.43 -7.06 -10.52
N LEU A 198 12.62 -7.43 -11.51
CA LEU A 198 11.31 -8.01 -11.27
C LEU A 198 11.29 -9.47 -11.73
N VAL A 199 11.18 -10.37 -10.76
CA VAL A 199 11.14 -11.82 -10.97
C VAL A 199 9.71 -12.29 -10.77
N ALA A 200 8.97 -12.51 -11.85
CA ALA A 200 7.55 -12.81 -11.80
C ALA A 200 7.27 -14.27 -12.19
N CYS A 201 6.81 -15.06 -11.22
CA CYS A 201 6.42 -16.45 -11.40
C CYS A 201 4.91 -16.56 -11.52
N ASN A 202 4.43 -17.07 -12.65
CA ASN A 202 3.02 -17.28 -12.88
C ASN A 202 2.69 -18.77 -13.04
N ALA A 203 1.49 -19.16 -12.65
CA ALA A 203 0.97 -20.49 -12.95
C ALA A 203 0.70 -20.65 -14.46
N ALA A 204 0.78 -21.88 -14.93
CA ALA A 204 0.52 -22.29 -16.31
C ALA A 204 -0.58 -23.36 -16.39
N GLY A 205 -1.01 -23.66 -17.61
CA GLY A 205 -2.04 -24.68 -17.86
C GLY A 205 -3.44 -24.23 -17.45
N ARG A 206 -4.27 -25.18 -17.03
CA ARG A 206 -5.68 -24.96 -16.67
C ARG A 206 -5.89 -25.30 -15.19
N GLN A 207 -6.68 -24.48 -14.50
CA GLN A 207 -7.07 -24.64 -13.10
C GLN A 207 -8.56 -24.36 -12.94
N ALA A 208 -9.34 -25.32 -12.45
CA ALA A 208 -10.80 -25.20 -12.27
C ALA A 208 -11.51 -24.58 -13.49
N GLY A 209 -11.17 -25.06 -14.70
CA GLY A 209 -11.73 -24.56 -15.96
C GLY A 209 -11.24 -23.18 -16.42
N ARG A 210 -10.28 -22.55 -15.74
CA ARG A 210 -9.64 -21.28 -16.13
C ARG A 210 -8.26 -21.51 -16.71
N GLU A 211 -7.97 -20.87 -17.85
CA GLU A 211 -6.64 -20.92 -18.45
C GLU A 211 -5.72 -19.88 -17.82
N MET A 212 -4.57 -20.35 -17.37
CA MET A 212 -3.52 -19.52 -16.79
C MET A 212 -2.63 -18.98 -17.90
N ALA A 213 -2.12 -17.77 -17.72
CA ALA A 213 -1.34 -17.10 -18.75
C ALA A 213 0.04 -17.73 -18.96
N GLY A 214 0.59 -18.41 -17.94
CA GLY A 214 2.03 -18.68 -17.91
C GLY A 214 2.78 -17.36 -18.04
N ALA A 215 3.67 -17.25 -19.02
CA ALA A 215 4.42 -16.02 -19.29
C ALA A 215 5.20 -15.49 -18.07
N SER A 216 5.66 -16.40 -17.21
CA SER A 216 6.63 -16.06 -16.16
C SER A 216 7.82 -15.34 -16.78
N VAL A 217 8.28 -14.29 -16.12
CA VAL A 217 9.19 -13.32 -16.73
C VAL A 217 10.19 -12.80 -15.71
N VAL A 218 11.42 -12.55 -16.16
CA VAL A 218 12.45 -11.82 -15.41
C VAL A 218 12.79 -10.55 -16.17
N VAL A 219 12.63 -9.41 -15.51
CA VAL A 219 12.86 -8.08 -16.09
C VAL A 219 13.97 -7.38 -15.31
N ASP A 220 14.90 -6.74 -16.01
CA ASP A 220 15.97 -5.94 -15.41
C ASP A 220 15.47 -4.55 -14.93
N PRO A 221 16.27 -3.81 -14.14
CA PRO A 221 15.93 -2.47 -13.66
C PRO A 221 15.67 -1.42 -14.76
N TRP A 222 16.11 -1.67 -16.00
CA TRP A 222 15.89 -0.80 -17.16
C TRP A 222 14.62 -1.17 -17.95
N GLY A 223 13.98 -2.30 -17.62
CA GLY A 223 12.80 -2.82 -18.30
C GLY A 223 13.09 -3.84 -19.41
N GLU A 224 14.36 -4.24 -19.57
CA GLU A 224 14.74 -5.31 -20.48
C GLU A 224 14.24 -6.66 -19.96
N VAL A 225 13.58 -7.44 -20.82
CA VAL A 225 13.18 -8.80 -20.48
C VAL A 225 14.36 -9.72 -20.70
N LEU A 226 14.90 -10.25 -19.60
CA LEU A 226 16.03 -11.18 -19.63
C LEU A 226 15.57 -12.59 -20.00
N ALA A 227 14.37 -12.97 -19.58
CA ALA A 227 13.75 -14.24 -19.95
C ALA A 227 12.23 -14.19 -19.78
N GLU A 228 11.47 -14.82 -20.68
CA GLU A 228 10.01 -14.95 -20.63
C GLU A 228 9.60 -16.35 -21.11
N ALA A 229 8.67 -17.00 -20.39
CA ALA A 229 8.08 -18.27 -20.82
C ALA A 229 6.91 -18.08 -21.79
N GLY A 230 6.55 -19.16 -22.50
CA GLY A 230 5.22 -19.30 -23.12
C GLY A 230 4.14 -19.64 -22.08
N PRO A 231 2.97 -20.15 -22.52
CA PRO A 231 1.85 -20.48 -21.62
C PRO A 231 1.94 -21.86 -20.94
N ARG A 232 2.88 -22.71 -21.35
CA ARG A 232 3.01 -24.11 -20.88
C ARG A 232 3.91 -24.22 -19.66
N PRO A 233 3.73 -25.24 -18.79
CA PRO A 233 4.65 -25.48 -17.68
C PRO A 233 6.11 -25.60 -18.14
N THR A 234 7.02 -24.90 -17.46
CA THR A 234 8.45 -24.84 -17.79
C THR A 234 9.26 -24.19 -16.65
N THR A 235 10.57 -24.12 -16.78
CA THR A 235 11.44 -23.33 -15.88
C THR A 235 12.08 -22.19 -16.67
N VAL A 236 11.84 -20.95 -16.24
CA VAL A 236 12.51 -19.77 -16.77
C VAL A 236 13.80 -19.56 -15.98
N ARG A 237 14.91 -19.33 -16.68
CA ARG A 237 16.24 -19.12 -16.06
C ARG A 237 16.79 -17.77 -16.49
N ALA A 238 17.37 -17.04 -15.55
CA ALA A 238 18.01 -15.75 -15.81
C ALA A 238 19.18 -15.53 -14.84
N GLU A 239 20.12 -14.68 -15.24
CA GLU A 239 21.21 -14.21 -14.39
C GLU A 239 20.98 -12.73 -14.04
N LEU A 240 21.07 -12.41 -12.75
CA LEU A 240 20.84 -11.06 -12.22
C LEU A 240 22.18 -10.50 -11.74
N ASP A 241 22.68 -9.47 -12.40
CA ASP A 241 23.89 -8.77 -11.96
C ASP A 241 23.57 -7.92 -10.71
N PRO A 242 24.17 -8.23 -9.54
CA PRO A 242 23.87 -7.52 -8.30
C PRO A 242 24.24 -6.03 -8.34
N SER A 243 25.09 -5.59 -9.26
CA SER A 243 25.47 -4.18 -9.41
C SER A 243 24.47 -3.37 -10.25
N ARG A 244 23.63 -4.04 -11.04
CA ARG A 244 22.75 -3.40 -12.03
C ARG A 244 21.73 -2.42 -11.44
N PRO A 245 21.02 -2.71 -10.32
CA PRO A 245 20.05 -1.78 -9.76
C PRO A 245 20.71 -0.46 -9.32
N ALA A 246 21.88 -0.54 -8.67
CA ALA A 246 22.62 0.63 -8.25
C ALA A 246 23.14 1.45 -9.45
N ALA A 247 23.65 0.78 -10.49
CA ALA A 247 24.12 1.42 -11.71
C ALA A 247 22.99 2.19 -12.43
N VAL A 248 21.83 1.56 -12.62
CA VAL A 248 20.67 2.17 -13.27
C VAL A 248 20.12 3.36 -12.48
N ARG A 249 20.08 3.26 -11.14
CA ARG A 249 19.67 4.38 -10.28
C ARG A 249 20.63 5.56 -10.33
N ALA A 250 21.93 5.30 -10.50
CA ALA A 250 22.93 6.35 -10.65
C ALA A 250 22.84 7.03 -12.03
N GLU A 251 22.63 6.24 -13.09
CA GLU A 251 22.50 6.73 -14.46
C GLU A 251 21.20 7.53 -14.68
N PHE A 252 20.07 7.03 -14.17
CA PHE A 252 18.75 7.65 -14.34
C PHE A 252 18.02 7.79 -13.00
N PRO A 253 18.31 8.83 -12.19
CA PRO A 253 17.90 8.90 -10.77
C PRO A 253 16.43 9.32 -10.56
N VAL A 254 15.47 8.67 -11.21
CA VAL A 254 14.03 9.00 -11.13
C VAL A 254 13.48 8.93 -9.71
N LEU A 255 13.99 8.02 -8.88
CA LEU A 255 13.53 7.84 -7.50
C LEU A 255 13.83 9.05 -6.61
N THR A 256 14.91 9.80 -6.89
CA THR A 256 15.28 11.02 -6.15
C THR A 256 14.60 12.27 -6.72
N HIS A 257 14.16 12.23 -7.98
CA HIS A 257 13.44 13.33 -8.64
C HIS A 257 11.95 13.41 -8.28
N ARG A 258 11.43 12.45 -7.50
CA ARG A 258 10.01 12.39 -7.13
C ARG A 258 9.58 13.64 -6.38
N ARG A 259 8.51 14.27 -6.85
CA ARG A 259 7.81 15.36 -6.14
C ARG A 259 6.52 14.80 -5.53
N LEU A 260 6.57 14.44 -4.25
CA LEU A 260 5.41 13.98 -3.50
C LEU A 260 4.61 15.18 -2.96
N GLY A 261 3.31 15.00 -2.73
CA GLY A 261 2.45 16.05 -2.18
C GLY A 261 2.22 17.24 -3.12
N VAL A 262 2.31 17.03 -4.44
CA VAL A 262 1.95 18.05 -5.44
C VAL A 262 0.46 18.39 -5.36
N ASP A 263 0.16 19.68 -5.44
CA ASP A 263 -1.20 20.22 -5.43
C ASP A 263 -2.00 19.67 -6.62
N HIS A 264 -2.97 18.79 -6.36
CA HIS A 264 -3.88 18.29 -7.38
C HIS A 264 -5.01 19.29 -7.59
N GLN A 265 -4.93 20.05 -8.69
CA GLN A 265 -5.97 21.03 -9.07
C GLN A 265 -7.34 20.38 -9.38
N ASN A 266 -7.39 19.05 -9.58
CA ASN A 266 -8.60 18.28 -9.89
C ASN A 266 -9.27 17.63 -8.66
N ARG A 267 -9.27 18.28 -7.50
CA ARG A 267 -10.40 18.09 -6.58
C ARG A 267 -11.56 18.82 -7.23
N LEU A 268 -12.62 18.10 -7.60
CA LEU A 268 -13.93 18.66 -7.97
C LEU A 268 -14.12 20.02 -7.29
N ASP A 269 -14.39 21.05 -8.09
CA ASP A 269 -14.48 22.44 -7.63
C ASP A 269 -15.22 22.51 -6.28
N PRO A 270 -14.56 22.95 -5.19
CA PRO A 270 -15.21 23.16 -3.90
C PRO A 270 -16.36 24.18 -3.97
N ALA A 271 -16.53 24.88 -5.10
CA ALA A 271 -17.70 25.71 -5.39
C ALA A 271 -19.02 24.95 -5.52
N HIS A 272 -19.04 23.61 -5.42
CA HIS A 272 -20.19 22.94 -4.81
C HIS A 272 -20.25 23.33 -3.32
N LEU A 273 -20.70 24.56 -3.07
CA LEU A 273 -20.93 25.17 -1.77
C LEU A 273 -21.67 24.16 -0.91
N LEU A 274 -20.96 23.63 0.09
CA LEU A 274 -21.59 22.89 1.16
C LEU A 274 -22.57 23.86 1.82
N ASP A 275 -23.88 23.65 1.64
CA ASP A 275 -24.90 24.51 2.24
C ASP A 275 -24.91 24.30 3.76
N LEU A 276 -24.06 25.06 4.46
CA LEU A 276 -23.97 25.04 5.92
C LEU A 276 -25.20 25.69 6.55
N ALA A 277 -25.87 26.62 5.85
CA ALA A 277 -27.09 27.25 6.34
C ALA A 277 -28.27 26.27 6.33
N GLY A 278 -28.33 25.38 5.33
CA GLY A 278 -29.33 24.33 5.18
C GLY A 278 -29.14 23.12 6.10
N ARG A 279 -28.07 23.04 6.91
CA ARG A 279 -27.85 21.95 7.88
C ARG A 279 -28.76 21.99 9.11
N GLY A 280 -29.66 22.96 9.18
CA GLY A 280 -30.71 23.03 10.19
C GLY A 280 -30.31 23.78 11.46
N LYS A 281 -31.33 24.19 12.22
CA LYS A 281 -31.20 25.07 13.38
C LYS A 281 -30.30 24.47 14.48
N ALA A 282 -30.37 23.16 14.72
CA ALA A 282 -29.61 22.49 15.76
C ALA A 282 -28.08 22.59 15.55
N PHE A 283 -27.61 22.35 14.32
CA PHE A 283 -26.22 22.55 13.92
C PHE A 283 -25.76 24.01 14.10
N LEU A 284 -26.57 24.96 13.63
CA LEU A 284 -26.24 26.39 13.69
C LEU A 284 -26.18 26.91 15.12
N ASP A 285 -27.12 26.49 15.97
CA ASP A 285 -27.14 26.85 17.39
C ASP A 285 -25.94 26.22 18.11
N PHE A 286 -25.62 24.95 17.82
CA PHE A 286 -24.46 24.30 18.40
C PHE A 286 -23.16 25.06 18.10
N TRP A 287 -22.94 25.51 16.86
CA TRP A 287 -21.76 26.31 16.51
C TRP A 287 -21.78 27.76 17.02
N ARG A 288 -22.89 28.24 17.60
CA ARG A 288 -22.97 29.52 18.33
C ARG A 288 -22.71 29.35 19.83
N GLU A 289 -23.00 28.18 20.40
CA GLU A 289 -22.75 27.89 21.81
C GLU A 289 -21.26 28.09 22.18
N ARG A 290 -20.98 28.49 23.41
CA ARG A 290 -19.62 28.74 23.88
C ARG A 290 -18.93 27.43 24.29
N HIS A 291 -18.30 26.77 23.32
CA HIS A 291 -17.47 25.58 23.51
C HIS A 291 -16.06 25.78 22.95
N LEU A 292 -15.05 25.20 23.60
CA LEU A 292 -13.73 25.08 22.99
C LEU A 292 -13.76 23.96 21.96
N CYS A 293 -12.99 24.12 20.90
CA CYS A 293 -12.84 23.13 19.84
C CYS A 293 -11.45 22.51 19.89
N SER A 294 -11.30 21.32 19.33
CA SER A 294 -9.98 20.80 18.92
C SER A 294 -9.71 21.19 17.47
N LEU A 295 -8.49 21.64 17.19
CA LEU A 295 -7.97 21.81 15.84
C LEU A 295 -6.91 20.75 15.61
N THR A 296 -7.13 19.91 14.60
CA THR A 296 -6.18 18.92 14.09
C THR A 296 -5.48 19.46 12.86
N THR A 297 -4.16 19.43 12.87
CA THR A 297 -3.24 19.78 11.78
C THR A 297 -2.32 18.59 11.51
N VAL A 298 -1.80 18.46 10.30
CA VAL A 298 -0.89 17.34 9.94
C VAL A 298 0.56 17.83 10.00
N ARG A 299 1.45 17.01 10.58
CA ARG A 299 2.91 17.27 10.60
C ARG A 299 3.55 16.83 9.28
N PRO A 300 4.77 17.31 8.95
CA PRO A 300 5.48 16.87 7.74
C PRO A 300 5.71 15.36 7.65
N ASP A 301 5.77 14.65 8.78
CA ASP A 301 5.90 13.18 8.87
C ASP A 301 4.54 12.44 8.75
N GLY A 302 3.45 13.16 8.48
CA GLY A 302 2.10 12.60 8.38
C GLY A 302 1.36 12.42 9.71
N SER A 303 2.01 12.63 10.86
CA SER A 303 1.39 12.42 12.17
C SER A 303 0.47 13.59 12.60
N PRO A 304 -0.59 13.37 13.39
CA PRO A 304 -1.55 14.41 13.75
C PRO A 304 -1.07 15.29 14.92
N HIS A 305 -1.22 16.60 14.78
CA HIS A 305 -1.05 17.60 15.83
C HIS A 305 -2.40 18.20 16.22
N VAL A 306 -2.84 17.92 17.46
CA VAL A 306 -4.16 18.30 17.99
C VAL A 306 -4.01 19.29 19.13
N VAL A 307 -4.79 20.37 19.12
CA VAL A 307 -4.71 21.45 20.11
C VAL A 307 -6.07 22.09 20.36
N ALA A 308 -6.32 22.49 21.61
CA ALA A 308 -7.51 23.28 21.95
C ALA A 308 -7.45 24.69 21.31
N VAL A 309 -8.59 25.17 20.82
CA VAL A 309 -8.78 26.47 20.19
C VAL A 309 -10.19 27.01 20.50
N GLY A 310 -10.36 28.32 20.47
CA GLY A 310 -11.68 28.88 20.20
C GLY A 310 -11.83 29.05 18.69
N ALA A 311 -12.99 28.68 18.16
CA ALA A 311 -13.29 28.75 16.74
C ALA A 311 -14.60 29.51 16.52
N THR A 312 -14.78 30.14 15.38
CA THR A 312 -16.07 30.73 14.97
C THR A 312 -16.44 30.18 13.60
N LEU A 313 -17.73 30.03 13.33
CA LEU A 313 -18.24 29.58 12.03
C LEU A 313 -19.06 30.71 11.41
N ASP A 314 -18.79 30.99 10.14
CA ASP A 314 -19.62 31.78 9.24
C ASP A 314 -20.29 30.81 8.24
N PRO A 315 -21.54 30.39 8.49
CA PRO A 315 -22.24 29.43 7.65
C PRO A 315 -22.50 29.95 6.24
N ALA A 316 -22.76 31.26 6.10
CA ALA A 316 -23.07 31.87 4.80
C ALA A 316 -21.81 31.91 3.91
N ALA A 317 -20.64 32.17 4.50
CA ALA A 317 -19.38 32.17 3.79
C ALA A 317 -18.75 30.77 3.64
N GLY A 318 -19.24 29.75 4.36
CA GLY A 318 -18.60 28.43 4.39
C GLY A 318 -17.24 28.43 5.09
N ILE A 319 -17.00 29.35 6.04
CA ILE A 319 -15.68 29.61 6.62
C ILE A 319 -15.72 29.44 8.14
N ALA A 320 -14.80 28.67 8.69
CA ALA A 320 -14.47 28.70 10.12
C ALA A 320 -13.16 29.47 10.37
N ARG A 321 -13.06 30.15 11.51
CA ARG A 321 -11.89 30.96 11.89
C ARG A 321 -11.38 30.60 13.26
N VAL A 322 -10.06 30.54 13.40
CA VAL A 322 -9.35 30.44 14.68
C VAL A 322 -8.32 31.56 14.78
N ILE A 323 -8.47 32.44 15.77
CA ILE A 323 -7.43 33.42 16.09
C ILE A 323 -6.30 32.77 16.89
N THR A 324 -5.05 33.02 16.51
CA THR A 324 -3.89 32.49 17.22
C THR A 324 -2.66 33.39 17.07
N SER A 325 -1.56 33.04 17.71
CA SER A 325 -0.28 33.71 17.50
C SER A 325 0.43 33.11 16.29
N ALA A 326 1.06 33.93 15.46
CA ALA A 326 1.93 33.50 14.35
C ALA A 326 3.05 32.55 14.83
N ARG A 327 3.45 32.67 16.10
CA ARG A 327 4.46 31.79 16.71
C ARG A 327 3.93 30.42 17.12
N SER A 328 2.62 30.20 17.09
CA SER A 328 2.04 28.91 17.51
C SER A 328 2.40 27.80 16.54
N ARG A 329 2.51 26.56 17.05
CA ARG A 329 2.84 25.41 16.21
C ARG A 329 1.81 25.18 15.09
N LYS A 330 0.51 25.36 15.39
CA LYS A 330 -0.57 25.26 14.41
C LYS A 330 -0.45 26.29 13.29
N ALA A 331 -0.11 27.54 13.61
CA ALA A 331 0.11 28.58 12.60
C ALA A 331 1.31 28.26 11.71
N ARG A 332 2.43 27.79 12.27
CA ARG A 332 3.61 27.40 11.49
C ARG A 332 3.34 26.20 10.58
N LEU A 333 2.60 25.20 11.05
CA LEU A 333 2.22 24.04 10.24
C LEU A 333 1.35 24.44 9.06
N ILE A 334 0.39 25.35 9.27
CA ILE A 334 -0.48 25.85 8.20
C ILE A 334 0.30 26.74 7.22
N ALA A 335 1.19 27.61 7.72
CA ALA A 335 2.03 28.47 6.90
C ALA A 335 3.06 27.70 6.06
N ALA A 336 3.54 26.56 6.56
CA ALA A 336 4.44 25.67 5.82
C ALA A 336 3.70 24.76 4.83
N GLY A 337 2.37 24.74 4.87
CA GLY A 337 1.55 23.96 3.95
C GLY A 337 1.34 24.64 2.59
N PRO A 338 0.59 24.01 1.69
CA PRO A 338 0.44 24.49 0.33
C PRO A 338 -0.44 25.75 0.26
N ALA A 339 -0.21 26.59 -0.76
CA ALA A 339 -0.87 27.89 -0.91
C ALA A 339 -2.40 27.78 -1.04
N HIS A 340 -2.90 26.66 -1.57
CA HIS A 340 -4.34 26.40 -1.72
C HIS A 340 -5.02 25.89 -0.43
N GLY A 341 -4.25 25.70 0.65
CA GLY A 341 -4.71 25.43 2.00
C GLY A 341 -4.31 24.04 2.55
N THR A 342 -4.00 24.00 3.84
CA THR A 342 -3.63 22.78 4.58
C THR A 342 -4.88 22.05 5.06
N PRO A 343 -5.02 20.72 4.85
CA PRO A 343 -6.14 19.98 5.42
C PRO A 343 -6.16 20.04 6.95
N VAL A 344 -7.32 20.38 7.51
CA VAL A 344 -7.54 20.44 8.97
C VAL A 344 -8.91 19.88 9.36
N GLY A 345 -9.03 19.48 10.62
CA GLY A 345 -10.29 19.17 11.27
C GLY A 345 -10.53 20.06 12.49
N LEU A 346 -11.70 20.69 12.57
CA LEU A 346 -12.16 21.49 13.71
C LEU A 346 -13.33 20.79 14.37
N CYS A 347 -13.14 20.23 15.56
CA CYS A 347 -14.17 19.47 16.25
C CYS A 347 -14.66 20.19 17.51
N GLN A 348 -15.98 20.28 17.65
CA GLN A 348 -16.66 20.71 18.86
C GLN A 348 -17.46 19.56 19.44
N ILE A 349 -17.38 19.37 20.76
CA ILE A 349 -18.00 18.25 21.47
C ILE A 349 -18.67 18.78 22.74
N ASP A 350 -19.89 18.35 23.00
CA ASP A 350 -20.66 18.56 24.23
C ASP A 350 -21.49 17.30 24.54
N GLY A 351 -20.96 16.43 25.40
CA GLY A 351 -21.58 15.15 25.70
C GLY A 351 -21.81 14.28 24.45
N ARG A 352 -23.07 13.99 24.12
CA ARG A 352 -23.47 13.20 22.95
C ARG A 352 -23.56 14.03 21.65
N ARG A 353 -23.51 15.36 21.75
CA ARG A 353 -23.55 16.30 20.63
C ARG A 353 -22.13 16.59 20.18
N TRP A 354 -21.82 16.32 18.92
CA TRP A 354 -20.53 16.69 18.35
C TRP A 354 -20.65 17.08 16.88
N SER A 355 -19.74 17.93 16.44
CA SER A 355 -19.61 18.33 15.05
C SER A 355 -18.14 18.55 14.69
N THR A 356 -17.69 17.94 13.61
CA THR A 356 -16.38 18.18 13.02
C THR A 356 -16.54 18.89 11.67
N LEU A 357 -15.93 20.06 11.54
CA LEU A 357 -15.75 20.75 10.28
C LEU A 357 -14.40 20.34 9.69
N GLU A 358 -14.42 19.65 8.56
CA GLU A 358 -13.21 19.36 7.78
C GLU A 358 -13.07 20.39 6.67
N GLY A 359 -11.85 20.85 6.44
CA GLY A 359 -11.62 21.89 5.44
C GLY A 359 -10.16 22.16 5.13
N LEU A 360 -9.95 23.19 4.32
CA LEU A 360 -8.63 23.66 3.92
C LEU A 360 -8.33 24.98 4.64
N ALA A 361 -7.26 24.98 5.43
CA ALA A 361 -6.81 26.10 6.23
C ALA A 361 -5.74 26.93 5.51
N VAL A 362 -5.92 28.24 5.48
CA VAL A 362 -4.87 29.21 5.12
C VAL A 362 -4.61 30.13 6.31
N LEU A 363 -3.43 30.73 6.35
CA LEU A 363 -3.08 31.73 7.34
C LEU A 363 -3.35 33.12 6.77
N ARG A 364 -4.11 33.95 7.50
CA ARG A 364 -4.30 35.37 7.22
C ARG A 364 -3.63 36.19 8.31
N ASP A 365 -2.78 37.12 7.91
CA ASP A 365 -2.11 38.08 8.78
C ASP A 365 -2.44 39.54 8.44
N ASP A 366 -3.28 39.77 7.44
CA ASP A 366 -3.73 41.10 7.08
C ASP A 366 -4.62 41.71 8.18
N PRO A 367 -4.52 43.03 8.44
CA PRO A 367 -5.24 43.67 9.53
C PRO A 367 -6.77 43.53 9.46
N ALA A 368 -7.35 43.50 8.26
CA ALA A 368 -8.79 43.43 8.08
C ALA A 368 -9.34 42.05 8.49
N SER A 369 -8.72 40.97 8.01
CA SER A 369 -9.07 39.59 8.41
C SER A 369 -8.88 39.37 9.91
N VAL A 370 -7.80 39.89 10.49
CA VAL A 370 -7.55 39.80 11.93
C VAL A 370 -8.65 40.52 12.73
N ALA A 371 -9.00 41.75 12.36
CA ALA A 371 -10.03 42.52 13.05
C ALA A 371 -11.42 41.87 12.97
N ASP A 372 -11.83 41.37 11.79
CA ASP A 372 -13.10 40.64 11.61
C ASP A 372 -13.13 39.37 12.48
N ALA A 373 -12.04 38.60 12.50
CA ALA A 373 -11.94 37.39 13.31
C ALA A 373 -11.97 37.69 14.81
N GLU A 374 -11.33 38.78 15.28
CA GLU A 374 -11.42 39.23 16.67
C GLU A 374 -12.83 39.64 17.07
N PHE A 375 -13.51 40.38 16.20
CA PHE A 375 -14.90 40.80 16.42
C PHE A 375 -15.83 39.59 16.57
N ARG A 376 -15.78 38.64 15.63
CA ARG A 376 -16.59 37.41 15.68
C ARG A 376 -16.23 36.53 16.88
N TYR A 377 -14.94 36.44 17.21
CA TYR A 377 -14.49 35.72 18.40
C TYR A 377 -15.09 36.32 19.68
N ALA A 378 -15.13 37.65 19.79
CA ALA A 378 -15.69 38.33 20.95
C ALA A 378 -17.21 38.09 21.09
N GLN A 379 -17.94 37.96 19.98
CA GLN A 379 -19.37 37.62 19.99
C GLN A 379 -19.67 36.23 20.56
N ARG A 380 -18.79 35.25 20.29
CA ARG A 380 -18.97 33.87 20.76
C ARG A 380 -18.34 33.60 22.14
N TYR A 381 -17.22 34.25 22.42
CA TYR A 381 -16.41 34.00 23.61
C TYR A 381 -16.33 35.24 24.49
N ARG A 382 -15.17 35.91 24.47
CA ARG A 382 -14.87 37.14 25.21
C ARG A 382 -13.91 37.97 24.38
N ALA A 383 -13.84 39.27 24.64
CA ALA A 383 -12.83 40.14 24.04
C ALA A 383 -11.43 39.50 24.19
N PRO A 384 -10.73 39.22 23.08
CA PRO A 384 -9.44 38.58 23.16
C PRO A 384 -8.36 39.57 23.60
N ARG A 385 -7.33 39.10 24.30
CA ARG A 385 -6.21 39.96 24.77
C ARG A 385 -5.45 40.56 23.59
N ALA A 386 -4.92 41.78 23.70
CA ALA A 386 -4.08 42.35 22.67
C ALA A 386 -2.90 41.42 22.31
N ASN A 387 -2.67 41.19 21.01
CA ASN A 387 -1.53 40.40 20.53
C ASN A 387 -1.06 40.97 19.18
N PRO A 388 0.09 41.64 19.12
CA PRO A 388 0.61 42.25 17.88
C PRO A 388 1.05 41.21 16.84
N ARG A 389 1.13 39.93 17.20
CA ARG A 389 1.45 38.81 16.30
C ARG A 389 0.24 37.93 16.02
N ARG A 390 -0.97 38.49 16.11
CA ARG A 390 -2.18 37.73 15.84
C ARG A 390 -2.30 37.42 14.35
N VAL A 391 -2.68 36.19 14.08
CA VAL A 391 -3.03 35.69 12.76
C VAL A 391 -4.33 34.90 12.87
N VAL A 392 -5.01 34.73 11.74
CA VAL A 392 -6.23 33.95 11.61
C VAL A 392 -5.90 32.69 10.83
N VAL A 393 -6.22 31.55 11.41
CA VAL A 393 -6.39 30.31 10.65
C VAL A 393 -7.80 30.36 10.07
N GLU A 394 -7.89 30.63 8.77
CA GLU A 394 -9.13 30.65 8.00
C GLU A 394 -9.31 29.29 7.34
N VAL A 395 -10.38 28.58 7.69
CA VAL A 395 -10.69 27.24 7.20
C VAL A 395 -11.91 27.30 6.30
N ARG A 396 -11.72 27.03 5.01
CA ARG A 396 -12.83 26.82 4.08
C ARG A 396 -13.37 25.40 4.28
N ILE A 397 -14.64 25.29 4.66
CA ILE A 397 -15.26 24.01 5.02
C ILE A 397 -15.62 23.23 3.77
N THR A 398 -15.20 21.97 3.72
CA THR A 398 -15.47 21.04 2.60
C THR A 398 -16.33 19.86 3.02
N ARG A 399 -16.37 19.54 4.33
CA ARG A 399 -17.22 18.48 4.87
C ARG A 399 -17.60 18.78 6.32
N VAL A 400 -18.78 18.31 6.72
CA VAL A 400 -19.23 18.30 8.11
C VAL A 400 -19.60 16.88 8.51
N LEU A 401 -19.13 16.47 9.68
CA LEU A 401 -19.50 15.24 10.36
C LEU A 401 -20.13 15.60 11.71
N GLY A 402 -21.02 14.77 12.26
CA GLY A 402 -21.57 15.03 13.58
C GLY A 402 -22.91 14.37 13.86
N SER A 403 -23.35 14.50 15.11
CA SER A 403 -24.64 14.03 15.61
C SER A 403 -25.49 15.16 16.21
N VAL A 404 -25.35 16.37 15.67
CA VAL A 404 -26.09 17.60 16.03
C VAL A 404 -27.07 18.02 14.96
#